data_AF-B1V2W8-F1
#
_entry.id   AF-B1V2W8-F1
#
_cell.length_a   1.000
_cell.length_b   1.000
_cell.length_c   1.000
_cell.angle_alpha   90.00
_cell.angle_beta   90.00
_cell.angle_gamma   90.00
#
_symmetry.space_group_name_H-M   'P 1'
#
loop_
_entity.id
_entity.type
_entity.pdbx_description
1 polymer ?
#
loop_
_entity_poly.entity_id
_entity_poly.type
_entity_poly.pdbx_seq_one_letter_code
_entity_poly.pdbx_strand_id
1 'polypeptide(L)'
;MSKKSQLLSLIKSYKDSQNKVYESIVEVNKNNELTLQGKEKRINEIVEQFTSKAINIHDNAMNLISGAIEDLQNKWRANSTGRLSDTGYQVGLANTISMIEKGVITDSEDFKNIIEVYKDDYNALATIRTLIDSDKVDLLTLIPKDNREYIKKSLNDLKNNIDNYISQYQIQNDMNLVFNGMINFIENRLRDDLSIISWEEMSNQ
;
A
#
# COMPACT_ATOMS: atom_id res chain seq x y z
N MET A 1 13.71 3.30 9.82
CA MET A 1 13.19 3.60 8.47
C MET A 1 11.95 2.76 8.26
N SER A 2 10.79 3.37 7.97
CA SER A 2 9.51 2.66 7.77
C SER A 2 9.51 1.79 6.50
N LYS A 3 8.57 0.85 6.38
CA LYS A 3 8.43 0.04 5.16
C LYS A 3 8.14 0.92 3.95
N LYS A 4 7.29 1.94 4.12
CA LYS A 4 7.02 2.98 3.12
C LYS A 4 8.29 3.65 2.63
N SER A 5 9.10 4.19 3.54
CA SER A 5 10.32 4.92 3.16
C SER A 5 11.37 4.02 2.51
N GLN A 6 11.49 2.77 2.96
CA GLN A 6 12.35 1.77 2.31
C GLN A 6 11.90 1.46 0.88
N LEU A 7 10.61 1.15 0.68
CA LEU A 7 10.05 0.87 -0.64
C LEU A 7 10.23 2.06 -1.58
N LEU A 8 9.89 3.26 -1.11
CA LEU A 8 10.04 4.49 -1.88
C LEU A 8 11.49 4.72 -2.32
N SER A 9 12.46 4.46 -1.42
CA SER A 9 13.88 4.56 -1.74
C SER A 9 14.31 3.56 -2.82
N LEU A 10 13.80 2.32 -2.78
CA LEU A 10 14.09 1.31 -3.80
C LEU A 10 13.57 1.73 -5.17
N ILE A 11 12.31 2.18 -5.26
CA ILE A 11 11.70 2.57 -6.54
C ILE A 11 12.39 3.80 -7.13
N LYS A 12 12.69 4.81 -6.30
CA LYS A 12 13.44 6.01 -6.73
C LYS A 12 14.84 5.66 -7.23
N SER A 13 15.57 4.84 -6.48
CA SER A 13 16.92 4.38 -6.87
C SER A 13 16.91 3.62 -8.20
N TYR A 14 15.91 2.77 -8.42
CA TYR A 14 15.74 2.08 -9.70
C TYR A 14 15.48 3.08 -10.83
N LYS A 15 14.47 3.94 -10.68
CA LYS A 15 14.10 4.96 -11.69
C LYS A 15 15.32 5.78 -12.10
N ASP A 16 16.04 6.36 -11.14
CA ASP A 16 17.18 7.23 -11.43
C ASP A 16 18.31 6.49 -12.16
N SER A 17 18.50 5.20 -11.85
CA SER A 17 19.53 4.38 -12.48
C SER A 17 19.12 3.91 -13.88
N GLN A 18 17.86 3.50 -14.03
CA GLN A 18 17.31 3.06 -15.30
C GLN A 18 17.24 4.22 -16.30
N ASN A 19 16.90 5.43 -15.86
CA ASN A 19 16.96 6.63 -16.69
C ASN A 19 18.35 6.89 -17.26
N LYS A 20 19.40 6.77 -16.44
CA LYS A 20 20.79 6.93 -16.91
C LYS A 20 21.18 5.87 -17.94
N VAL A 21 20.72 4.64 -17.74
CA VAL A 21 20.92 3.55 -18.69
C VAL A 21 20.20 3.85 -20.01
N TYR A 22 18.94 4.28 -19.94
CA TYR A 22 18.14 4.66 -21.10
C TYR A 22 18.79 5.82 -21.88
N GLU A 23 19.23 6.87 -21.20
CA GLU A 23 19.96 7.99 -21.81
C GLU A 23 21.24 7.53 -22.52
N SER A 24 22.01 6.63 -21.89
CA SER A 24 23.21 6.04 -22.50
C SER A 24 22.88 5.24 -23.77
N ILE A 25 21.77 4.50 -23.77
CA ILE A 25 21.28 3.76 -24.95
C ILE A 25 20.88 4.73 -26.07
N VAL A 26 20.21 5.84 -25.73
CA VAL A 26 19.84 6.89 -26.71
C VAL A 26 21.09 7.51 -27.33
N GLU A 27 22.14 7.76 -26.56
CA GLU A 27 23.42 8.27 -27.07
C GLU A 27 24.11 7.27 -28.02
N VAL A 28 24.16 5.98 -27.67
CA VAL A 28 24.68 4.93 -28.56
C VAL A 28 23.90 4.88 -29.87
N ASN A 29 22.58 4.98 -29.81
CA ASN A 29 21.74 4.96 -31.00
C ASN A 29 21.96 6.17 -31.92
N LYS A 30 22.27 7.34 -31.35
CA LYS A 30 22.60 8.57 -32.10
C LYS A 30 24.03 8.60 -32.65
N ASN A 31 24.91 7.69 -32.22
CA ASN A 31 26.29 7.65 -32.69
C ASN A 31 26.35 7.17 -34.16
N ASN A 32 26.88 8.02 -35.05
CA ASN A 32 26.99 7.73 -36.48
C ASN A 32 28.28 6.97 -36.86
N GLU A 33 29.23 6.83 -35.93
CA GLU A 33 30.49 6.11 -36.13
C GLU A 33 30.34 4.60 -35.89
N LEU A 34 29.30 4.19 -35.17
CA LEU A 34 29.01 2.79 -34.89
C LEU A 34 28.15 2.16 -35.99
N THR A 35 28.56 0.96 -36.42
CA THR A 35 27.70 0.07 -37.21
C THR A 35 26.51 -0.40 -36.38
N LEU A 36 25.46 -0.93 -37.03
CA LEU A 36 24.30 -1.50 -36.33
C LEU A 36 24.71 -2.59 -35.33
N GLN A 37 25.59 -3.50 -35.73
CA GLN A 37 26.12 -4.55 -34.85
C GLN A 37 26.95 -3.97 -33.69
N GLY A 38 27.71 -2.90 -33.95
CA GLY A 38 28.45 -2.18 -32.90
C GLY A 38 27.53 -1.55 -31.86
N LYS A 39 26.42 -0.94 -32.30
CA LYS A 39 25.39 -0.38 -31.41
C LYS A 39 24.75 -1.46 -30.55
N GLU A 40 24.32 -2.56 -31.16
CA GLU A 40 23.70 -3.69 -30.46
C GLU A 40 24.63 -4.26 -29.38
N LYS A 41 25.90 -4.53 -29.72
CA LYS A 41 26.90 -5.00 -28.75
C LYS A 41 27.05 -4.02 -27.59
N ARG A 42 27.17 -2.72 -27.88
CA ARG A 42 27.37 -1.70 -26.85
C ARG A 42 26.14 -1.54 -25.94
N ILE A 43 24.93 -1.60 -26.50
CA ILE A 43 23.68 -1.58 -25.73
C ILE A 43 23.60 -2.80 -24.80
N ASN A 44 23.92 -4.00 -25.30
CA ASN A 44 23.90 -5.21 -24.50
C ASN A 44 24.88 -5.13 -23.31
N GLU A 45 26.10 -4.60 -23.52
CA GLU A 45 27.07 -4.38 -22.44
C GLU A 45 26.54 -3.41 -21.36
N ILE A 46 25.86 -2.33 -21.77
CA ILE A 46 25.26 -1.35 -20.85
C ILE A 46 24.12 -2.00 -20.04
N VAL A 47 23.25 -2.76 -20.71
CA VAL A 47 22.11 -3.43 -20.06
C VAL A 47 22.60 -4.48 -19.08
N GLU A 48 23.57 -5.30 -19.46
CA GLU A 48 24.13 -6.38 -18.64
C GLU A 48 24.70 -5.87 -17.32
N GLN A 49 25.37 -4.71 -17.33
CA GLN A 49 25.89 -4.05 -16.12
C GLN A 49 24.78 -3.62 -15.14
N PHE A 50 23.56 -3.37 -15.63
CA PHE A 50 22.43 -2.95 -14.81
C PHE A 50 21.55 -4.12 -14.34
N THR A 51 21.58 -5.28 -15.03
CA THR A 51 20.71 -6.43 -14.75
C THR A 51 20.73 -6.89 -13.29
N SER A 52 21.91 -7.06 -12.68
CA SER A 52 21.99 -7.50 -11.27
C SER A 52 21.37 -6.50 -10.30
N LYS A 53 21.53 -5.20 -10.57
CA LYS A 53 20.90 -4.15 -9.77
C LYS A 53 19.38 -4.16 -9.93
N ALA A 54 18.90 -4.38 -11.15
CA ALA A 54 17.47 -4.50 -11.44
C ALA A 54 16.83 -5.66 -10.67
N ILE A 55 17.42 -6.85 -10.74
CA ILE A 55 16.96 -8.06 -10.04
C ILE A 55 16.94 -7.83 -8.51
N ASN A 56 18.03 -7.28 -7.96
CA ASN A 56 18.11 -7.02 -6.52
C ASN A 56 17.02 -6.06 -6.03
N ILE A 57 16.79 -4.96 -6.76
CA ILE A 57 15.75 -3.99 -6.39
C ILE A 57 14.36 -4.61 -6.52
N HIS A 58 14.11 -5.34 -7.60
CA HIS A 58 12.88 -6.09 -7.81
C HIS A 58 12.58 -7.00 -6.60
N ASP A 59 13.50 -7.91 -6.27
CA ASP A 59 13.30 -8.92 -5.23
C ASP A 59 13.09 -8.27 -3.85
N ASN A 60 13.86 -7.23 -3.54
CA ASN A 60 13.71 -6.49 -2.29
C ASN A 60 12.34 -5.78 -2.20
N ALA A 61 11.88 -5.16 -3.27
CA ALA A 61 10.57 -4.51 -3.30
C ALA A 61 9.44 -5.55 -3.17
N MET A 62 9.54 -6.69 -3.86
CA MET A 62 8.60 -7.80 -3.79
C MET A 62 8.50 -8.40 -2.38
N ASN A 63 9.65 -8.61 -1.74
CA ASN A 63 9.73 -9.13 -0.37
C ASN A 63 9.13 -8.15 0.64
N LEU A 64 9.43 -6.86 0.50
CA LEU A 64 8.93 -5.82 1.40
C LEU A 64 7.40 -5.72 1.33
N ILE A 65 6.81 -5.75 0.13
CA ILE A 65 5.36 -5.74 -0.04
C ILE A 65 4.73 -7.03 0.49
N SER A 66 5.31 -8.19 0.18
CA SER A 66 4.77 -9.48 0.63
C SER A 66 4.79 -9.59 2.17
N GLY A 67 5.88 -9.17 2.81
CA GLY A 67 5.97 -9.12 4.28
C GLY A 67 5.03 -8.07 4.91
N ALA A 68 4.73 -6.96 4.21
CA ALA A 68 3.71 -6.02 4.68
C ALA A 68 2.29 -6.61 4.61
N ILE A 69 1.96 -7.32 3.53
CA ILE A 69 0.68 -8.03 3.42
C ILE A 69 0.52 -9.04 4.56
N GLU A 70 1.57 -9.83 4.84
CA GLU A 70 1.56 -10.80 5.93
C GLU A 70 1.38 -10.14 7.31
N ASP A 71 2.13 -9.07 7.60
CA ASP A 71 1.99 -8.34 8.86
C ASP A 71 0.61 -7.75 9.06
N LEU A 72 0.00 -7.19 7.99
CA LEU A 72 -1.37 -6.69 8.03
C LEU A 72 -2.38 -7.81 8.29
N GLN A 73 -2.21 -8.97 7.65
CA GLN A 73 -3.04 -10.13 7.91
C GLN A 73 -2.91 -10.63 9.35
N ASN A 74 -1.70 -10.66 9.89
CA ASN A 74 -1.44 -11.00 11.28
C ASN A 74 -2.10 -10.00 12.24
N LYS A 75 -2.00 -8.70 11.95
CA LYS A 75 -2.69 -7.65 12.72
C LYS A 75 -4.21 -7.85 12.72
N TRP A 76 -4.81 -8.09 11.56
CA TRP A 76 -6.27 -8.33 11.45
C TRP A 76 -6.71 -9.63 12.15
N ARG A 77 -5.88 -10.67 12.12
CA ARG A 77 -6.14 -11.92 12.84
C ARG A 77 -6.07 -11.73 14.36
N ALA A 78 -5.08 -10.98 14.85
CA ALA A 78 -4.96 -10.63 16.26
C ALA A 78 -6.17 -9.83 16.75
N ASN A 79 -6.66 -8.88 15.94
CA ASN A 79 -7.82 -8.07 16.29
C ASN A 79 -9.16 -8.79 16.19
N SER A 80 -9.25 -9.86 15.39
CA SER A 80 -10.44 -10.70 15.34
C SER A 80 -10.35 -11.80 16.40
N THR A 81 -9.62 -12.88 16.10
CA THR A 81 -9.53 -14.07 16.97
C THR A 81 -8.84 -13.82 18.30
N GLY A 82 -7.81 -12.96 18.36
CA GLY A 82 -7.10 -12.67 19.61
C GLY A 82 -7.98 -11.95 20.64
N ARG A 83 -8.88 -11.08 20.18
CA ARG A 83 -9.81 -10.35 21.05
C ARG A 83 -10.99 -11.21 21.54
N LEU A 84 -11.26 -12.35 20.91
CA LEU A 84 -12.26 -13.32 21.39
C LEU A 84 -11.86 -14.00 22.70
N SER A 85 -10.57 -14.02 23.04
CA SER A 85 -10.11 -14.56 24.33
C SER A 85 -9.91 -13.50 25.41
N ASP A 86 -10.05 -12.21 25.07
CA ASP A 86 -9.87 -11.11 26.01
C ASP A 86 -11.20 -10.79 26.70
N THR A 87 -11.36 -11.27 27.94
CA THR A 87 -12.57 -11.05 28.73
C THR A 87 -12.87 -9.57 28.97
N GLY A 88 -11.84 -8.74 29.20
CA GLY A 88 -12.02 -7.31 29.43
C GLY A 88 -12.56 -6.61 28.19
N TYR A 89 -11.99 -6.95 27.02
CA TYR A 89 -12.47 -6.47 25.74
C TYR A 89 -13.90 -6.93 25.45
N GLN A 90 -14.22 -8.20 25.67
CA GLN A 90 -15.56 -8.76 25.45
C GLN A 90 -16.61 -8.07 26.30
N VAL A 91 -16.32 -7.84 27.58
CA VAL A 91 -17.21 -7.10 28.49
C VAL A 91 -17.39 -5.66 28.02
N GLY A 92 -16.31 -4.98 27.62
CA GLY A 92 -16.36 -3.62 27.08
C GLY A 92 -17.23 -3.52 25.81
N LEU A 93 -17.06 -4.46 24.87
CA LEU A 93 -17.86 -4.52 23.64
C LEU A 93 -19.33 -4.82 23.94
N ALA A 94 -19.63 -5.76 24.84
CA ALA A 94 -21.00 -6.07 25.25
C ALA A 94 -21.70 -4.86 25.91
N ASN A 95 -20.98 -4.12 26.76
CA ASN A 95 -21.50 -2.89 27.37
C ASN A 95 -21.77 -1.82 26.31
N THR A 96 -20.84 -1.63 25.36
CA THR A 96 -21.01 -0.70 24.24
C THR A 96 -22.25 -1.04 23.40
N ILE A 97 -22.41 -2.32 23.05
CA ILE A 97 -23.60 -2.81 22.31
C ILE A 97 -24.87 -2.48 23.09
N SER A 98 -24.92 -2.79 24.40
CA SER A 98 -26.09 -2.48 25.22
C SER A 98 -26.40 -0.99 25.31
N MET A 99 -25.37 -0.13 25.32
CA MET A 99 -25.54 1.32 25.30
C MET A 99 -26.15 1.81 23.99
N ILE A 100 -25.70 1.27 22.85
CA ILE A 100 -26.25 1.59 21.53
C ILE A 100 -27.72 1.14 21.45
N GLU A 101 -28.02 -0.11 21.82
CA GLU A 101 -29.37 -0.68 21.80
C GLU A 101 -30.37 0.11 22.66
N LYS A 102 -29.92 0.62 23.82
CA LYS A 102 -30.75 1.43 24.72
C LYS A 102 -30.83 2.89 24.31
N GLY A 103 -30.13 3.30 23.24
CA GLY A 103 -30.12 4.68 22.76
C GLY A 103 -29.52 5.68 23.76
N VAL A 104 -28.63 5.25 24.65
CA VAL A 104 -28.06 6.14 25.67
C VAL A 104 -26.92 7.01 25.14
N ILE A 105 -26.33 6.63 24.00
CA ILE A 105 -25.33 7.44 23.30
C ILE A 105 -26.08 8.46 22.45
N THR A 106 -26.15 9.68 22.95
CA THR A 106 -26.91 10.78 22.33
C THR A 106 -26.00 11.84 21.70
N ASP A 107 -24.73 11.89 22.11
CA ASP A 107 -23.72 12.79 21.57
C ASP A 107 -22.86 12.10 20.50
N SER A 108 -22.57 12.84 19.42
CA SER A 108 -21.83 12.32 18.27
C SER A 108 -20.34 12.17 18.53
N GLU A 109 -19.74 12.99 19.41
CA GLU A 109 -18.33 12.86 19.77
C GLU A 109 -18.13 11.67 20.72
N ASP A 110 -19.08 11.42 21.63
CA ASP A 110 -19.09 10.18 22.44
C ASP A 110 -19.13 8.94 21.55
N PHE A 111 -19.99 8.93 20.53
CA PHE A 111 -20.03 7.82 19.57
C PHE A 111 -18.70 7.66 18.83
N LYS A 112 -18.11 8.75 18.37
CA LYS A 112 -16.81 8.74 17.68
C LYS A 112 -15.69 8.22 18.59
N ASN A 113 -15.66 8.61 19.86
CA ASN A 113 -14.70 8.09 20.84
C ASN A 113 -14.85 6.58 21.05
N ILE A 114 -16.08 6.08 21.08
CA ILE A 114 -16.37 4.64 21.14
C ILE A 114 -15.84 3.94 19.89
N ILE A 115 -16.14 4.46 18.70
CA ILE A 115 -15.67 3.86 17.44
C ILE A 115 -14.14 3.82 17.37
N GLU A 116 -13.45 4.85 17.88
CA GLU A 116 -12.00 4.90 17.92
C GLU A 116 -11.37 3.74 18.71
N VAL A 117 -12.03 3.26 19.79
CA VAL A 117 -11.60 2.08 20.57
C VAL A 117 -11.64 0.80 19.73
N TYR A 118 -12.61 0.70 18.82
CA TYR A 118 -12.88 -0.48 18.01
C TYR A 118 -12.35 -0.40 16.58
N LYS A 119 -11.71 0.71 16.18
CA LYS A 119 -11.32 1.02 14.79
C LYS A 119 -10.52 -0.07 14.06
N ASP A 120 -9.78 -0.88 14.81
CA ASP A 120 -8.90 -1.93 14.29
C ASP A 120 -9.57 -3.33 14.26
N ASP A 121 -10.81 -3.46 14.76
CA ASP A 121 -11.62 -4.68 14.77
C ASP A 121 -12.87 -4.51 13.89
N TYR A 122 -12.72 -4.88 12.62
CA TYR A 122 -13.80 -4.78 11.63
C TYR A 122 -15.03 -5.63 11.95
N ASN A 123 -14.91 -6.70 12.76
CA ASN A 123 -16.07 -7.50 13.16
C ASN A 123 -16.89 -6.79 14.24
N ALA A 124 -16.21 -6.17 15.22
CA ALA A 124 -16.87 -5.31 16.20
C ALA A 124 -17.54 -4.12 15.53
N LEU A 125 -16.84 -3.43 14.61
CA LEU A 125 -17.43 -2.32 13.84
C LEU A 125 -18.62 -2.76 12.98
N ALA A 126 -18.55 -3.91 12.32
CA ALA A 126 -19.67 -4.45 11.56
C ALA A 126 -20.88 -4.73 12.47
N THR A 127 -20.64 -5.30 13.65
CA THR A 127 -21.70 -5.55 14.65
C THR A 127 -22.33 -4.24 15.10
N ILE A 128 -21.52 -3.26 15.51
CA ILE A 128 -22.00 -1.92 15.89
C ILE A 128 -22.82 -1.29 14.77
N ARG A 129 -22.35 -1.39 13.52
CA ARG A 129 -23.05 -0.86 12.34
C ARG A 129 -24.44 -1.45 12.15
N THR A 130 -24.66 -2.72 12.45
CA THR A 130 -25.99 -3.36 12.34
C THR A 130 -26.98 -2.88 13.40
N LEU A 131 -26.51 -2.28 14.49
CA LEU A 131 -27.34 -1.76 15.58
C LEU A 131 -27.78 -0.31 15.36
N ILE A 132 -27.19 0.39 14.39
CA ILE A 132 -27.52 1.77 14.08
C ILE A 132 -28.64 1.79 13.02
N ASP A 133 -29.72 2.51 13.33
CA ASP A 133 -30.83 2.70 12.41
C ASP A 133 -30.36 3.35 11.10
N SER A 134 -30.93 2.92 9.97
CA SER A 134 -30.50 3.39 8.65
C SER A 134 -30.74 4.89 8.40
N ASP A 135 -31.61 5.52 9.17
CA ASP A 135 -31.91 6.95 9.13
C ASP A 135 -30.90 7.80 9.93
N LYS A 136 -30.10 7.18 10.82
CA LYS A 136 -29.00 7.83 11.56
C LYS A 136 -27.71 7.87 10.73
N VAL A 137 -27.80 8.50 9.55
CA VAL A 137 -26.70 8.58 8.58
C VAL A 137 -25.44 9.19 9.20
N ASP A 138 -25.58 10.21 10.05
CA ASP A 138 -24.46 10.89 10.70
C ASP A 138 -23.63 9.99 11.62
N LEU A 139 -24.23 8.97 12.25
CA LEU A 139 -23.50 7.99 13.05
C LEU A 139 -22.88 6.91 12.16
N LEU A 140 -23.60 6.49 11.12
CA LEU A 140 -23.12 5.48 10.17
C LEU A 140 -21.86 5.92 9.41
N THR A 141 -21.68 7.23 9.17
CA THR A 141 -20.49 7.79 8.51
C THR A 141 -19.27 7.83 9.43
N LEU A 142 -19.46 7.77 10.76
CA LEU A 142 -18.37 7.73 11.73
C LEU A 142 -17.74 6.33 11.86
N ILE A 143 -18.45 5.28 11.44
CA ILE A 143 -17.95 3.89 11.48
C ILE A 143 -17.05 3.65 10.25
N PRO A 144 -15.74 3.37 10.44
CA PRO A 144 -14.85 3.03 9.34
C PRO A 144 -15.35 1.83 8.54
N LYS A 145 -15.26 1.92 7.22
CA LYS A 145 -15.54 0.78 6.34
C LYS A 145 -14.43 -0.26 6.43
N ASP A 146 -14.81 -1.53 6.32
CA ASP A 146 -13.84 -2.60 6.14
C ASP A 146 -13.14 -2.46 4.78
N ASN A 147 -11.85 -2.11 4.83
CA ASN A 147 -11.02 -1.88 3.66
C ASN A 147 -9.96 -2.97 3.46
N ARG A 148 -10.02 -4.09 4.21
CA ARG A 148 -8.98 -5.13 4.18
C ARG A 148 -8.73 -5.69 2.78
N GLU A 149 -9.81 -6.01 2.06
CA GLU A 149 -9.72 -6.52 0.69
C GLU A 149 -9.20 -5.47 -0.29
N TYR A 150 -9.57 -4.20 -0.10
CA TYR A 150 -9.04 -3.10 -0.89
C TYR A 150 -7.53 -2.89 -0.66
N ILE A 151 -7.07 -3.02 0.59
CA ILE A 151 -5.65 -2.96 0.94
C ILE A 151 -4.89 -4.10 0.26
N LYS A 152 -5.35 -5.35 0.42
CA LYS A 152 -4.73 -6.50 -0.24
C LYS A 152 -4.65 -6.33 -1.75
N LYS A 153 -5.76 -5.92 -2.37
CA LYS A 153 -5.82 -5.70 -3.81
C LYS A 153 -4.80 -4.65 -4.26
N SER A 154 -4.78 -3.48 -3.62
CA SER A 154 -3.89 -2.40 -4.08
C SER A 154 -2.41 -2.73 -3.86
N LEU A 155 -2.07 -3.46 -2.80
CA LEU A 155 -0.70 -3.94 -2.59
C LEU A 155 -0.30 -5.01 -3.62
N ASN A 156 -1.22 -5.90 -4.00
CA ASN A 156 -0.99 -6.85 -5.09
C ASN A 156 -0.90 -6.15 -6.46
N ASP A 157 -1.69 -5.12 -6.71
CA ASP A 157 -1.60 -4.31 -7.93
C ASP A 157 -0.22 -3.60 -8.00
N LEU A 158 0.25 -3.04 -6.89
CA LEU A 158 1.61 -2.47 -6.80
C LEU A 158 2.68 -3.55 -7.03
N LYS A 159 2.51 -4.73 -6.45
CA LYS A 159 3.40 -5.89 -6.65
C LYS A 159 3.48 -6.28 -8.13
N ASN A 160 2.32 -6.37 -8.80
CA ASN A 160 2.25 -6.67 -10.23
C ASN A 160 2.92 -5.58 -11.08
N ASN A 161 2.79 -4.31 -10.71
CA ASN A 161 3.48 -3.22 -11.41
C ASN A 161 5.01 -3.34 -11.24
N ILE A 162 5.49 -3.69 -10.04
CA ILE A 162 6.92 -3.95 -9.81
C ILE A 162 7.40 -5.12 -10.66
N ASP A 163 6.68 -6.24 -10.66
CA ASP A 163 7.02 -7.43 -11.45
C ASP A 163 7.09 -7.13 -12.95
N ASN A 164 6.12 -6.35 -13.46
CA ASN A 164 6.06 -6.00 -14.88
C ASN A 164 7.13 -4.98 -15.29
N TYR A 165 7.44 -4.00 -14.44
CA TYR A 165 8.18 -2.80 -14.85
C TYR A 165 9.58 -2.67 -14.24
N ILE A 166 9.85 -3.31 -13.11
CA ILE A 166 11.18 -3.42 -12.52
C ILE A 166 11.75 -4.77 -12.93
N SER A 167 12.07 -4.91 -14.20
CA SER A 167 12.59 -6.15 -14.76
C SER A 167 13.72 -5.89 -15.75
N GLN A 168 14.53 -6.91 -15.99
CA GLN A 168 15.63 -6.83 -16.97
C GLN A 168 15.14 -6.54 -18.40
N TYR A 169 13.89 -6.89 -18.70
CA TYR A 169 13.30 -6.72 -20.02
C TYR A 169 12.82 -5.30 -20.30
N GLN A 170 12.65 -4.47 -19.27
CA GLN A 170 12.17 -3.08 -19.40
C GLN A 170 13.29 -2.04 -19.34
N ILE A 171 14.55 -2.46 -19.13
CA ILE A 171 15.70 -1.57 -18.93
C ILE A 171 15.85 -0.57 -20.10
N GLN A 172 15.55 -1.00 -21.32
CA GLN A 172 15.75 -0.20 -22.53
C GLN A 172 14.59 0.76 -22.85
N ASN A 173 13.47 0.69 -22.12
CA ASN A 173 12.26 1.47 -22.40
C ASN A 173 12.24 2.78 -21.58
N ASP A 174 11.59 3.82 -22.10
CA ASP A 174 11.29 5.00 -21.27
C ASP A 174 10.13 4.66 -20.32
N MET A 175 10.47 4.57 -19.04
CA MET A 175 9.55 4.14 -17.98
C MET A 175 9.27 5.26 -16.97
N ASN A 176 9.65 6.51 -17.27
CA ASN A 176 9.53 7.62 -16.33
C ASN A 176 8.11 7.83 -15.80
N LEU A 177 7.12 7.82 -16.69
CA LEU A 177 5.72 8.00 -16.32
C LEU A 177 5.23 6.88 -15.38
N VAL A 178 5.62 5.65 -15.66
CA VAL A 178 5.26 4.47 -14.85
C VAL A 178 5.85 4.59 -13.45
N PHE A 179 7.14 4.91 -13.35
CA PHE A 179 7.79 5.07 -12.04
C PHE A 179 7.25 6.25 -11.25
N ASN A 180 6.96 7.38 -11.91
CA ASN A 180 6.30 8.51 -11.26
C ASN A 180 4.93 8.13 -10.70
N GLY A 181 4.14 7.33 -11.43
CA GLY A 181 2.85 6.82 -10.96
C GLY A 181 2.99 5.95 -9.70
N MET A 182 3.94 5.00 -9.70
CA MET A 182 4.19 4.15 -8.52
C MET A 182 4.70 4.96 -7.32
N ILE A 183 5.62 5.89 -7.54
CA ILE A 183 6.15 6.78 -6.50
C ILE A 183 5.01 7.61 -5.88
N ASN A 184 4.18 8.24 -6.72
CA ASN A 184 3.04 9.03 -6.27
C ASN A 184 2.05 8.20 -5.44
N PHE A 185 1.76 6.96 -5.87
CA PHE A 185 0.92 6.05 -5.11
C PHE A 185 1.52 5.73 -3.74
N ILE A 186 2.81 5.37 -3.67
CA ILE A 186 3.49 5.04 -2.41
C ILE A 186 3.51 6.26 -1.49
N GLU A 187 3.82 7.45 -2.01
CA GLU A 187 3.92 8.68 -1.22
C GLU A 187 2.57 9.11 -0.64
N ASN A 188 1.51 9.06 -1.44
CA ASN A 188 0.26 9.74 -1.11
C ASN A 188 -0.87 8.79 -0.70
N ARG A 189 -0.75 7.48 -0.95
CA ARG A 189 -1.80 6.50 -0.60
C ARG A 189 -1.39 5.53 0.49
N LEU A 190 -0.10 5.33 0.73
CA LEU A 190 0.38 4.36 1.73
C LEU A 190 0.81 5.04 3.03
N ARG A 191 0.55 4.36 4.15
CA ARG A 191 1.10 4.65 5.48
C ARG A 191 2.44 3.95 5.67
N ASP A 192 3.08 4.18 6.82
CA ASP A 192 4.41 3.64 7.12
C ASP A 192 4.50 2.11 7.15
N ASP A 193 3.40 1.43 7.47
CA ASP A 193 3.23 -0.03 7.46
C ASP A 193 2.71 -0.58 6.11
N LEU A 194 2.55 0.28 5.11
CA LEU A 194 1.91 0.02 3.81
C LEU A 194 0.40 -0.24 3.86
N SER A 195 -0.28 0.01 4.98
CA SER A 195 -1.73 0.16 4.94
C SER A 195 -2.13 1.38 4.11
N ILE A 196 -3.38 1.42 3.63
CA ILE A 196 -3.88 2.50 2.77
C ILE A 196 -4.53 3.59 3.61
N ILE A 197 -4.23 4.85 3.26
CA ILE A 197 -4.95 6.03 3.75
C ILE A 197 -6.36 6.00 3.14
N SER A 198 -7.42 6.05 3.96
CA SER A 198 -8.77 6.00 3.42
C SER A 198 -9.09 7.26 2.59
N TRP A 199 -10.07 7.17 1.70
CA TRP A 199 -10.51 8.36 0.95
C TRP A 199 -11.11 9.43 1.86
N GLU A 200 -11.76 9.02 2.96
CA GLU A 200 -12.30 9.93 3.97
C GLU A 200 -11.18 10.72 4.69
N GLU A 201 -9.99 10.12 4.82
CA GLU A 201 -8.82 10.78 5.41
C GLU A 201 -8.11 11.71 4.43
N MET A 202 -8.20 11.44 3.12
CA MET A 202 -7.61 12.31 2.09
C MET A 202 -8.38 13.62 1.88
N SER A 203 -9.70 13.64 2.09
CA SER A 203 -10.51 14.85 1.94
C SER A 203 -10.32 15.88 3.05
N ASN A 204 -9.60 15.50 4.12
CA ASN A 204 -9.36 16.33 5.31
C ASN A 204 -7.91 16.84 5.41
N GLN A 205 -7.11 16.73 4.34
CA GLN A 205 -5.75 17.25 4.20
C GLN A 205 -5.71 18.37 3.15
#